data_AF-A0A1W9QG54-F1
#
_entry.id   AF-A0A1W9QG54-F1
#
_cell.length_a   1.000
_cell.length_b   1.000
_cell.length_c   1.000
_cell.angle_alpha   90.00
_cell.angle_beta   90.00
_cell.angle_gamma   90.00
#
_symmetry.space_group_name_H-M   'P 1'
#
loop_
_entity.id
_entity.type
_entity.pdbx_description
1 polymer ?
#
loop_
_entity_poly.entity_id
_entity_poly.type
_entity_poly.pdbx_seq_one_letter_code
_entity_poly.pdbx_strand_id
1 'polypeptide(L)'
;MTLLGARTEACMAKRATRRTTMQTTNKRRTGRKEPTVDELLAAIAKATLHIDTLETRKSDSLDFHDVAVWSVKAALEAAYRAGLAAAKEER
;
A
#
# COMPACT_ATOMS: atom_id res chain seq x y z
N MET A 1 -32.32 43.88 -55.40
CA MET A 1 -31.35 43.08 -54.63
C MET A 1 -32.07 41.84 -54.12
N THR A 2 -31.62 40.71 -54.66
CA THR A 2 -31.86 39.30 -54.33
C THR A 2 -32.00 39.00 -52.83
N LEU A 3 -32.58 37.91 -52.33
CA LEU A 3 -33.45 36.80 -52.77
C LEU A 3 -33.56 35.89 -51.50
N LEU A 4 -34.48 34.93 -51.51
CA LEU A 4 -34.60 33.76 -50.59
C LEU A 4 -35.18 34.04 -49.19
N GLY A 5 -36.36 33.55 -48.82
CA GLY A 5 -37.11 32.40 -49.33
C GLY A 5 -36.72 31.14 -48.55
N ALA A 6 -37.62 30.74 -47.64
CA ALA A 6 -37.54 29.52 -46.86
C ALA A 6 -37.44 28.28 -47.75
N ARG A 7 -36.69 27.27 -47.32
CA ARG A 7 -36.92 25.87 -47.70
C ARG A 7 -36.17 24.89 -46.79
N THR A 8 -36.95 23.96 -46.29
CA THR A 8 -36.62 22.75 -45.55
C THR A 8 -35.88 21.74 -46.42
N GLU A 9 -34.76 21.23 -45.93
CA GLU A 9 -34.30 19.85 -46.13
C GLU A 9 -33.91 19.35 -44.72
N ALA A 10 -34.51 18.29 -44.17
CA ALA A 10 -34.31 16.89 -44.56
C ALA A 10 -32.79 16.57 -44.51
N CYS A 11 -32.25 15.49 -43.95
CA CYS A 11 -32.75 14.25 -43.43
C CYS A 11 -31.48 13.50 -42.95
N MET A 12 -31.63 12.56 -42.04
CA MET A 12 -30.75 11.40 -41.88
C MET A 12 -29.32 11.56 -41.29
N ALA A 13 -29.24 11.02 -40.07
CA ALA A 13 -28.38 9.88 -39.75
C ALA A 13 -26.86 10.05 -39.85
N LYS A 14 -26.21 10.02 -38.68
CA LYS A 14 -25.28 8.93 -38.38
C LYS A 14 -25.25 8.69 -36.87
N ARG A 15 -25.66 7.46 -36.50
CA ARG A 15 -25.21 6.81 -35.27
C ARG A 15 -23.69 6.96 -35.16
N ALA A 16 -23.23 7.57 -34.08
CA ALA A 16 -21.90 7.31 -33.57
C ALA A 16 -21.96 7.52 -32.06
N THR A 17 -22.39 6.47 -31.36
CA THR A 17 -22.09 6.25 -29.96
C THR A 17 -20.58 6.34 -29.77
N ARG A 18 -20.04 7.54 -29.55
CA ARG A 18 -18.71 7.71 -28.98
C ARG A 18 -18.84 7.53 -27.49
N ARG A 19 -19.01 6.26 -27.13
CA ARG A 19 -18.77 5.73 -25.79
C ARG A 19 -17.27 5.94 -25.53
N THR A 20 -16.90 7.13 -25.07
CA THR A 20 -15.55 7.40 -24.59
C THR A 20 -15.36 6.53 -23.37
N THR A 21 -14.68 5.42 -23.58
CA THR A 21 -14.31 4.46 -22.54
C THR A 21 -13.32 5.16 -21.61
N MET A 22 -13.81 5.48 -20.42
CA MET A 22 -12.98 5.90 -19.30
C MET A 22 -11.93 4.81 -19.05
N GLN A 23 -10.68 5.07 -19.41
CA GLN A 23 -9.56 4.22 -19.01
C GLN A 23 -9.22 4.56 -17.56
N THR A 24 -10.02 4.03 -16.63
CA THR A 24 -9.62 3.93 -15.22
C THR A 24 -8.49 2.90 -15.16
N THR A 25 -7.27 3.38 -14.98
CA THR A 25 -6.12 2.55 -14.64
C THR A 25 -6.41 1.84 -13.33
N ASN A 26 -6.85 0.59 -13.42
CA ASN A 26 -7.04 -0.30 -12.29
C ASN A 26 -5.66 -0.65 -11.71
N LYS A 27 -5.11 0.24 -10.88
CA LYS A 27 -3.93 -0.04 -10.06
C LYS A 27 -4.38 -1.05 -9.02
N ARG A 28 -4.16 -2.33 -9.33
CA ARG A 28 -4.44 -3.48 -8.46
C ARG A 28 -3.96 -3.14 -7.06
N ARG A 29 -4.90 -2.90 -6.15
CA ARG A 29 -4.61 -2.90 -4.72
C ARG A 29 -4.28 -4.35 -4.39
N THR A 30 -2.99 -4.67 -4.39
CA THR A 30 -2.48 -5.90 -3.78
C THR A 30 -3.09 -5.96 -2.39
N GLY A 31 -3.85 -7.01 -2.09
CA GLY A 31 -4.60 -7.14 -0.86
C GLY A 31 -3.70 -6.80 0.33
N ARG A 32 -4.11 -5.80 1.12
CA ARG A 32 -3.46 -5.50 2.39
C ARG A 32 -3.73 -6.70 3.29
N LYS A 33 -2.82 -7.66 3.29
CA LYS A 33 -2.80 -8.68 4.34
C LYS A 33 -2.45 -7.94 5.61
N GLU A 34 -3.24 -8.13 6.66
CA GLU A 34 -2.89 -7.59 7.97
C GLU A 34 -1.51 -8.12 8.33
N PRO A 35 -0.57 -7.23 8.71
CA PRO A 35 0.76 -7.67 9.03
C PRO A 35 0.68 -8.62 10.21
N THR A 36 1.26 -9.80 10.07
CA THR A 36 1.31 -10.73 11.19
C THR A 36 2.18 -10.15 12.29
N VAL A 37 2.02 -10.65 13.52
CA VAL A 37 2.84 -10.21 14.65
C VAL A 37 4.34 -10.37 14.35
N ASP A 38 4.71 -11.44 13.65
CA ASP A 38 6.09 -11.70 13.20
C ASP A 38 6.61 -10.64 12.23
N GLU A 39 5.78 -10.17 11.29
CA GLU A 39 6.15 -9.11 10.35
C GLU A 39 6.36 -7.77 11.06
N LEU A 40 5.53 -7.46 12.06
CA LEU A 40 5.69 -6.27 12.90
C LEU A 40 6.98 -6.33 13.74
N LEU A 41 7.26 -7.47 14.36
CA LEU A 41 8.48 -7.69 15.12
C LEU A 41 9.72 -7.60 14.23
N ALA A 42 9.69 -8.21 13.05
CA ALA A 42 10.77 -8.11 12.07
C ALA A 42 11.01 -6.67 11.62
N ALA A 43 9.96 -5.88 11.41
CA ALA A 43 10.08 -4.47 11.06
C ALA A 43 10.74 -3.64 12.17
N ILE A 44 10.37 -3.88 13.44
CA ILE A 44 10.96 -3.20 14.61
C ILE A 44 12.42 -3.62 14.79
N ALA A 45 12.73 -4.91 14.67
CA ALA A 45 14.09 -5.42 14.75
C ALA A 45 14.99 -4.81 13.67
N LYS A 46 14.51 -4.73 12.43
CA LYS A 46 15.24 -4.11 11.33
C LYS A 46 15.48 -2.61 11.53
N ALA A 47 14.48 -1.89 12.05
CA ALA A 47 14.57 -0.46 12.29
C ALA A 47 15.51 -0.09 13.45
N THR A 48 15.50 -0.88 14.53
CA THR A 48 16.12 -0.50 15.81
C THR A 48 17.38 -1.29 16.16
N LEU A 49 17.40 -2.59 15.82
CA LEU A 49 18.55 -3.48 16.06
C LEU A 49 19.40 -3.68 14.80
N HIS A 50 18.93 -3.24 13.63
CA HIS A 50 19.57 -3.45 12.32
C HIS A 50 19.78 -4.93 11.96
N ILE A 51 18.90 -5.79 12.47
CA ILE A 51 18.88 -7.22 12.18
C ILE A 51 17.87 -7.46 11.06
N ASP A 52 18.30 -8.10 9.97
CA ASP A 52 17.44 -8.37 8.82
C ASP A 52 16.44 -9.50 9.06
N THR A 53 16.82 -10.50 9.87
CA THR A 53 15.99 -11.68 10.15
C THR A 53 16.07 -12.07 11.62
N LEU A 54 14.92 -12.26 12.26
CA LEU A 54 14.84 -12.84 13.62
C LEU A 54 14.88 -14.38 13.61
N GLU A 55 15.13 -15.00 12.45
CA GLU A 55 15.27 -16.45 12.30
C GLU A 55 16.68 -16.90 12.68
N THR A 56 16.78 -17.98 13.48
CA THR A 56 18.06 -18.58 13.85
C THR A 56 18.71 -19.27 12.66
N ARG A 57 19.93 -18.84 12.28
CA ARG A 57 20.67 -19.41 11.15
C ARG A 57 21.70 -20.47 11.53
N LYS A 58 21.84 -20.77 12.83
CA LYS A 58 22.79 -21.76 13.40
C LYS A 58 24.23 -21.51 12.94
N SER A 59 24.58 -20.24 12.82
CA SER A 59 25.91 -19.80 12.40
C SER A 59 26.30 -18.64 13.30
N ASP A 60 27.33 -18.85 14.11
CA ASP A 60 27.76 -17.87 15.11
C ASP A 60 27.89 -16.45 14.52
N SER A 61 28.59 -16.29 13.39
CA SER A 61 28.78 -14.98 12.76
C SER A 61 27.50 -14.30 12.25
N LEU A 62 26.43 -15.07 12.05
CA LEU A 62 25.13 -14.58 11.57
C LEU A 62 24.13 -14.39 12.72
N ASP A 63 24.28 -15.12 13.83
CA ASP A 63 23.37 -15.08 14.99
C ASP A 63 23.85 -14.13 16.10
N PHE A 64 25.15 -13.80 16.17
CA PHE A 64 25.68 -12.84 17.13
C PHE A 64 25.71 -11.41 16.56
N HIS A 65 25.01 -10.49 17.22
CA HIS A 65 24.98 -9.08 16.88
C HIS A 65 25.29 -8.22 18.11
N ASP A 66 26.29 -7.35 17.98
CA ASP A 66 26.56 -6.33 18.98
C ASP A 66 25.51 -5.22 18.88
N VAL A 67 24.55 -5.24 19.80
CA VAL A 67 23.49 -4.26 19.89
C VAL A 67 23.69 -3.37 21.11
N ALA A 68 23.51 -2.07 20.93
CA ALA A 68 23.59 -1.14 22.04
C ALA A 68 22.36 -1.30 22.95
N VAL A 69 22.56 -1.19 24.26
CA VAL A 69 21.50 -1.35 25.27
C VAL A 69 20.34 -0.36 25.05
N TRP A 70 20.64 0.85 24.56
CA TRP A 70 19.61 1.83 24.22
C TRP A 70 18.74 1.40 23.03
N SER A 71 19.32 0.72 22.04
CA SER A 71 18.59 0.19 20.89
C SER A 71 17.65 -0.93 21.30
N VAL A 72 18.08 -1.80 22.22
CA VAL A 72 17.24 -2.86 22.80
C VAL A 72 16.05 -2.25 23.55
N LYS A 73 16.29 -1.23 24.38
CA LYS A 73 15.21 -0.50 25.07
C LYS A 73 14.21 0.10 24.09
N ALA A 74 14.69 0.80 23.06
CA ALA A 74 13.84 1.43 22.05
C ALA A 74 13.00 0.40 21.28
N ALA A 75 13.55 -0.77 20.98
CA ALA A 75 12.83 -1.84 20.30
C ALA A 75 11.70 -2.43 21.15
N LEU A 76 11.95 -2.66 22.43
CA LEU A 76 10.93 -3.14 23.37
C LEU A 76 9.80 -2.11 23.55
N GLU A 77 10.13 -0.83 23.67
CA GLU A 77 9.15 0.25 23.73
C GLU A 77 8.31 0.33 22.44
N ALA A 78 8.93 0.18 21.28
CA ALA A 78 8.23 0.14 20.00
C ALA A 78 7.29 -1.07 19.88
N ALA A 79 7.73 -2.25 20.29
CA ALA A 79 6.92 -3.47 20.29
C ALA A 79 5.70 -3.34 21.23
N TYR A 80 5.91 -2.78 22.43
CA TYR A 80 4.82 -2.54 23.39
C TYR A 80 3.77 -1.58 22.84
N ARG A 81 4.21 -0.46 22.23
CA ARG A 81 3.30 0.51 21.60
C ARG A 81 2.55 -0.08 20.42
N ALA A 82 3.19 -0.90 19.60
CA ALA A 82 2.56 -1.61 18.50
C ALA A 82 1.47 -2.58 18.99
N GLY A 83 1.77 -3.35 20.05
CA GLY A 83 0.78 -4.24 20.68
C GLY A 83 -0.43 -3.49 21.25
N LEU A 84 -0.23 -2.33 21.88
CA LEU A 84 -1.32 -1.47 22.36
C LEU A 84 -2.17 -0.89 21.23
N ALA A 85 -1.55 -0.56 20.08
CA ALA A 85 -2.29 -0.08 18.91
C ALA A 85 -3.16 -1.20 18.32
N ALA A 86 -2.61 -2.41 18.18
CA ALA A 86 -3.35 -3.58 17.72
C ALA A 86 -4.56 -3.89 18.61
N ALA A 87 -4.38 -3.86 19.95
CA ALA A 87 -5.48 -4.08 20.89
C ALA A 87 -6.59 -3.01 20.83
N LYS A 88 -6.28 -1.80 20.36
CA LYS A 88 -7.28 -0.73 20.16
C LYS A 88 -8.03 -0.87 18.85
N GLU A 89 -7.40 -1.40 17.81
CA GLU A 89 -8.04 -1.64 16.50
C GLU A 89 -9.05 -2.79 16.56
N GLU A 90 -8.83 -3.78 17.44
CA GLU A 90 -9.75 -4.90 17.65
C GLU A 90 -11.02 -4.51 18.45
N ARG A 91 -11.07 -3.32 19.06
CA ARG A 91 -12.18 -2.86 19.91
C ARG A 91 -13.10 -1.88 19.18
#